data_AF-A0A9E0Q464-F1
#
_entry.id   AF-A0A9E0Q464-F1
#
_cell.length_a   1.000
_cell.length_b   1.000
_cell.length_c   1.000
_cell.angle_alpha   90.00
_cell.angle_beta   90.00
_cell.angle_gamma   90.00
#
_symmetry.space_group_name_H-M   'P 1'
#
loop_
_entity.id
_entity.type
_entity.pdbx_description
1 polymer ?
#
loop_
_entity_poly.entity_id
_entity_poly.type
_entity_poly.pdbx_seq_one_letter_code
_entity_poly.pdbx_strand_id
1 'polypeptide(L)'
;MNREKDVSLKSVRAIMLQRNMKTAMSLQLGLEDLIADLRHSRKAGDLGRLAFVAYCDVRRWARAAGETELADNSSRAITDSPHDSREAFLEYIDDLIDDLERRRGDFGATAPVKLDLQLLTP
;
A
#
# COMPACT_ATOMS: atom_id res chain seq x y z
N MET A 1 -6.08 -36.75 25.85
CA MET A 1 -6.81 -36.40 24.62
C MET A 1 -6.94 -34.87 24.38
N ASN A 2 -6.14 -34.00 25.03
CA ASN A 2 -6.16 -32.53 24.81
C ASN A 2 -4.89 -31.97 24.14
N ARG A 3 -3.75 -32.68 24.19
CA ARG A 3 -2.47 -32.20 23.63
C ARG A 3 -2.44 -32.09 22.11
N GLU A 4 -3.11 -32.99 21.39
CA GLU A 4 -3.07 -33.04 19.92
C GLU A 4 -3.88 -31.90 19.27
N LYS A 5 -5.01 -31.52 19.89
CA LYS A 5 -5.84 -30.39 19.45
C LYS A 5 -5.10 -29.05 19.65
N ASP A 6 -4.37 -28.90 20.75
CA ASP A 6 -3.56 -27.72 21.04
C ASP A 6 -2.38 -27.53 20.07
N VAL A 7 -1.69 -28.62 19.70
CA VAL A 7 -0.59 -28.57 18.73
C VAL A 7 -1.11 -28.24 17.32
N SER A 8 -2.26 -28.79 16.94
CA SER A 8 -2.91 -28.49 15.66
C SER A 8 -3.33 -27.02 15.56
N LEU A 9 -3.96 -26.45 16.60
CA LEU A 9 -4.37 -25.04 16.62
C LEU A 9 -3.17 -24.08 16.61
N LYS A 10 -2.08 -24.39 17.33
CA LYS A 10 -0.86 -23.58 17.32
C LYS A 10 -0.20 -23.58 15.94
N SER A 11 -0.14 -24.75 15.30
CA SER A 11 0.41 -24.91 13.94
C SER A 11 -0.40 -24.12 12.90
N VAL A 12 -1.74 -24.24 12.93
CA VAL A 12 -2.63 -23.51 12.02
C VAL A 12 -2.50 -21.99 12.21
N ARG A 13 -2.43 -21.51 13.46
CA ARG A 13 -2.23 -20.08 13.75
C ARG A 13 -0.88 -19.56 13.25
N ALA A 14 0.20 -20.33 13.42
CA ALA A 14 1.52 -19.96 12.92
C ALA A 14 1.53 -19.83 11.38
N ILE A 15 0.88 -20.75 10.67
CA ILE A 15 0.75 -20.70 9.20
C ILE A 15 -0.06 -19.48 8.76
N MET A 16 -1.17 -19.16 9.43
CA MET A 16 -1.97 -17.97 9.12
C MET A 16 -1.19 -16.67 9.37
N LEU A 17 -0.43 -16.60 10.45
CA LEU A 17 0.38 -15.42 10.78
C LEU A 17 1.50 -15.20 9.76
N GLN A 18 2.24 -16.26 9.42
CA GLN A 18 3.29 -16.21 8.39
C GLN A 18 2.72 -15.78 7.02
N ARG A 19 1.53 -16.27 6.67
CA ARG A 19 0.86 -15.90 5.42
C ARG A 19 0.46 -14.43 5.40
N ASN A 20 -0.10 -13.92 6.49
CA ASN A 20 -0.44 -12.50 6.62
C ASN A 20 0.81 -11.60 6.54
N MET A 21 1.90 -11.97 7.20
CA MET A 21 3.17 -11.22 7.10
C MET A 21 3.71 -11.18 5.67
N LYS A 22 3.67 -12.31 4.95
CA LYS A 22 4.11 -12.36 3.54
C LYS A 22 3.24 -11.49 2.65
N THR A 23 1.92 -11.48 2.86
CA THR A 23 1.00 -10.60 2.13
C THR A 23 1.26 -9.13 2.45
N ALA A 24 1.43 -8.77 3.72
CA ALA A 24 1.72 -7.40 4.13
C ALA A 24 3.03 -6.88 3.52
N MET A 25 4.11 -7.68 3.55
CA MET A 25 5.38 -7.30 2.91
C MET A 25 5.24 -7.16 1.38
N SER A 26 4.47 -8.04 0.73
CA SER A 26 4.23 -7.94 -0.71
C SER A 26 3.41 -6.70 -1.08
N LEU A 27 2.44 -6.32 -0.23
CA LEU A 27 1.64 -5.11 -0.42
C LEU A 27 2.49 -3.85 -0.21
N GLN A 28 3.37 -3.86 0.80
CA GLN A 28 4.29 -2.74 1.04
C GLN A 28 5.26 -2.55 -0.14
N LEU A 29 5.91 -3.61 -0.62
CA LEU A 29 6.80 -3.51 -1.78
C LEU A 29 6.06 -3.04 -3.02
N GLY A 30 4.86 -3.57 -3.27
CA GLY A 30 4.03 -3.11 -4.38
C GLY A 30 3.66 -1.63 -4.28
N LEU A 31 3.43 -1.11 -3.07
CA LEU A 31 3.18 0.32 -2.84
C LEU A 31 4.41 1.17 -3.13
N GLU A 32 5.59 0.71 -2.68
CA GLU A 32 6.87 1.39 -2.93
C GLU A 32 7.17 1.48 -4.43
N ASP A 33 6.95 0.39 -5.18
CA ASP A 33 7.12 0.35 -6.64
C ASP A 33 6.16 1.33 -7.34
N LEU A 34 4.89 1.40 -6.92
CA LEU A 34 3.91 2.35 -7.47
C LEU A 34 4.31 3.79 -7.27
N ILE A 35 4.72 4.15 -6.04
CA ILE A 35 5.17 5.50 -5.72
C ILE A 35 6.39 5.87 -6.55
N ALA A 36 7.33 4.94 -6.71
CA ALA A 36 8.52 5.15 -7.53
C ALA A 36 8.17 5.39 -9.01
N ASP A 37 7.26 4.59 -9.57
CA ASP A 37 6.84 4.70 -10.98
C ASP A 37 6.06 6.00 -11.26
N LEU A 38 5.17 6.39 -10.33
CA LEU A 38 4.46 7.68 -10.39
C LEU A 38 5.43 8.86 -10.33
N ARG A 39 6.37 8.88 -9.37
CA ARG A 39 7.38 9.95 -9.27
C ARG A 39 8.27 10.02 -10.51
N HIS A 40 8.69 8.87 -11.04
CA HIS A 40 9.53 8.81 -12.23
C HIS A 40 8.79 9.38 -13.45
N SER A 41 7.56 8.92 -13.69
CA SER A 41 6.71 9.36 -14.80
C SER A 41 6.33 10.83 -14.68
N ARG A 42 6.08 11.30 -13.45
CA ARG A 42 5.80 12.71 -13.13
C ARG A 42 6.97 13.61 -13.50
N LYS A 43 8.20 13.20 -13.20
CA LYS A 43 9.43 13.92 -13.56
C LYS A 43 9.67 13.91 -15.08
N ALA A 44 9.36 12.80 -15.75
CA ALA A 44 9.48 12.68 -17.19
C ALA A 44 8.38 13.43 -17.97
N GLY A 45 7.27 13.77 -17.30
CA GLY A 45 6.11 14.38 -17.93
C GLY A 45 5.29 13.40 -18.79
N ASP A 46 5.42 12.08 -18.55
CA ASP A 46 4.72 11.04 -19.28
C ASP A 46 3.28 10.90 -18.80
N LEU A 47 2.39 11.68 -19.41
CA LEU A 47 0.96 11.71 -19.04
C LEU A 47 0.27 10.37 -19.25
N GLY A 48 0.65 9.62 -20.29
CA GLY A 48 0.04 8.33 -20.60
C GLY A 48 0.38 7.29 -19.54
N ARG A 49 1.66 7.22 -19.14
CA ARG A 49 2.09 6.35 -18.04
C ARG A 49 1.46 6.76 -16.71
N LEU A 50 1.39 8.06 -16.41
CA LEU A 50 0.73 8.55 -15.20
C LEU A 50 -0.73 8.11 -15.13
N ALA A 51 -1.51 8.30 -16.21
CA ALA A 51 -2.91 7.89 -16.23
C ALA A 51 -3.05 6.37 -16.09
N PHE A 52 -2.17 5.59 -16.75
CA PHE A 52 -2.17 4.15 -16.65
C PHE A 52 -1.90 3.67 -15.21
N VAL A 53 -0.84 4.17 -14.57
CA VAL A 53 -0.47 3.74 -13.21
C VAL A 53 -1.54 4.18 -12.20
N ALA A 54 -2.00 5.43 -12.29
CA ALA A 54 -3.04 5.96 -11.41
C ALA A 54 -4.36 5.20 -11.54
N TYR A 55 -4.75 4.76 -12.74
CA TYR A 55 -5.98 4.02 -12.93
C TYR A 55 -5.83 2.52 -12.68
N CYS A 56 -4.93 1.85 -13.39
CA CYS A 56 -4.83 0.40 -13.42
C CYS A 56 -4.16 -0.12 -12.15
N ASP A 57 -2.96 0.38 -11.87
CA ASP A 57 -2.09 -0.26 -10.90
C ASP A 57 -2.42 0.17 -9.47
N VAL A 58 -2.71 1.45 -9.24
CA VAL A 58 -3.18 1.93 -7.93
C VAL A 58 -4.51 1.27 -7.54
N ARG A 59 -5.48 1.17 -8.45
CA ARG A 59 -6.75 0.48 -8.18
C ARG A 59 -6.57 -1.00 -7.86
N ARG A 60 -5.68 -1.68 -8.59
CA ARG A 60 -5.36 -3.10 -8.35
C ARG A 60 -4.72 -3.28 -6.98
N TRP A 61 -3.75 -2.44 -6.64
CA TRP A 61 -3.08 -2.48 -5.35
C TRP A 61 -4.04 -2.16 -4.21
N ALA A 62 -4.84 -1.10 -4.34
CA ALA A 62 -5.78 -0.65 -3.34
C ALA A 62 -6.80 -1.75 -2.98
N ARG A 63 -7.32 -2.48 -3.99
CA ARG A 63 -8.18 -3.66 -3.76
C ARG A 63 -7.47 -4.78 -3.01
N ALA A 64 -6.20 -5.03 -3.32
CA ALA A 64 -5.43 -6.06 -2.63
C ALA A 64 -5.10 -5.66 -1.18
N ALA A 65 -4.97 -4.36 -0.92
CA ALA A 65 -4.74 -3.79 0.41
C ALA A 65 -6.03 -3.59 1.24
N GLY A 66 -7.21 -3.72 0.63
CA GLY A 66 -8.50 -3.44 1.28
C GLY A 66 -8.90 -1.95 1.29
N GLU A 67 -8.11 -1.09 0.65
CA GLU A 67 -8.31 0.36 0.50
C GLU A 67 -9.38 0.66 -0.57
N THR A 68 -10.64 0.31 -0.28
CA THR A 68 -11.73 0.36 -1.27
C THR A 68 -12.02 1.78 -1.75
N GLU A 69 -12.00 2.77 -0.85
CA GLU A 69 -12.21 4.19 -1.22
C GLU A 69 -11.13 4.70 -2.17
N LEU A 70 -9.86 4.33 -1.94
CA LEU A 70 -8.76 4.69 -2.85
C LEU A 70 -8.97 4.05 -4.23
N ALA A 71 -9.37 2.78 -4.28
CA ALA A 71 -9.63 2.10 -5.55
C ALA A 71 -10.74 2.79 -6.36
N ASP A 72 -11.79 3.26 -5.69
CA ASP A 72 -12.91 3.94 -6.33
C ASP A 72 -12.55 5.38 -6.73
N ASN A 73 -11.86 6.12 -5.86
CA ASN A 73 -11.40 7.48 -6.15
C ASN A 73 -10.42 7.51 -7.33
N SER A 74 -9.43 6.60 -7.35
CA SER A 74 -8.50 6.49 -8.47
C SER A 74 -9.17 6.06 -9.77
N SER A 75 -10.23 5.25 -9.69
CA SER A 75 -11.04 4.90 -10.85
C SER A 75 -11.75 6.14 -11.40
N ARG A 76 -12.50 6.84 -10.54
CA ARG A 76 -13.31 7.99 -10.91
C ARG A 76 -12.49 9.14 -11.42
N ALA A 77 -11.34 9.43 -10.82
CA ALA A 77 -10.47 10.52 -11.27
C ALA A 77 -10.03 10.40 -12.73
N ILE A 78 -9.94 9.17 -13.26
CA ILE A 78 -9.53 8.92 -14.65
C ILE A 78 -10.74 8.68 -15.58
N THR A 79 -11.85 8.15 -15.07
CA THR A 79 -13.02 7.80 -15.89
C THR A 79 -14.14 8.84 -15.90
N ASP A 80 -14.31 9.61 -14.81
CA ASP A 80 -15.37 10.59 -14.65
C ASP A 80 -14.87 11.96 -15.15
N SER A 81 -14.99 12.19 -16.45
CA SER A 81 -14.60 13.41 -17.19
C SER A 81 -13.08 13.63 -17.33
N PRO A 82 -12.60 14.13 -18.48
CA PRO A 82 -11.23 14.61 -18.59
C PRO A 82 -10.99 15.77 -17.63
N HIS A 83 -9.79 15.81 -17.02
CA HIS A 83 -9.34 16.95 -16.23
C HIS A 83 -9.36 18.24 -17.07
N ASP A 84 -9.68 19.36 -16.43
CA ASP A 84 -9.82 20.68 -17.08
C ASP A 84 -8.54 21.15 -17.78
N SER A 85 -7.38 20.67 -17.32
CA SER A 85 -6.08 20.94 -17.92
C SER A 85 -5.07 19.85 -17.60
N ARG A 86 -3.93 19.88 -18.29
CA ARG A 86 -2.76 19.07 -17.98
C ARG A 86 -2.26 19.34 -16.55
N GLU A 87 -2.25 20.61 -16.15
CA GLU A 87 -1.79 21.03 -14.84
C GLU A 87 -2.69 20.50 -13.72
N ALA A 88 -4.01 20.52 -13.93
CA ALA A 88 -4.98 19.95 -12.98
C ALA A 88 -4.82 18.42 -12.85
N PHE A 89 -4.51 17.73 -13.94
CA PHE A 89 -4.18 16.31 -13.88
C PHE A 89 -2.89 16.05 -13.08
N LEU A 90 -1.86 16.87 -13.29
CA LEU A 90 -0.60 16.73 -12.56
C LEU A 90 -0.75 17.02 -11.07
N GLU A 91 -1.58 17.99 -10.69
CA GLU A 91 -1.93 18.27 -9.30
C GLU A 91 -2.63 17.08 -8.65
N TYR A 92 -3.61 16.47 -9.33
CA TYR A 92 -4.22 15.22 -8.87
C TYR A 92 -3.19 14.09 -8.68
N ILE A 93 -2.22 13.95 -9.59
CA ILE A 93 -1.15 12.95 -9.44
C ILE A 93 -0.28 13.25 -8.23
N ASP A 94 0.05 14.52 -7.98
CA ASP A 94 0.85 14.93 -6.83
C ASP A 94 0.10 14.61 -5.51
N ASP A 95 -1.20 14.93 -5.43
CA ASP A 95 -2.08 14.56 -4.30
C ASP A 95 -2.16 13.04 -4.10
N LEU A 96 -2.28 12.28 -5.20
CA LEU A 96 -2.32 10.82 -5.15
C LEU A 96 -1.01 10.23 -4.61
N ILE A 97 0.14 10.77 -5.01
CA ILE A 97 1.44 10.34 -4.49
C ILE A 97 1.50 10.57 -2.98
N ASP A 98 1.08 11.73 -2.50
CA ASP A 98 1.06 12.06 -1.07
C ASP A 98 0.14 11.11 -0.27
N ASP A 99 -1.04 10.79 -0.80
CA ASP A 99 -1.98 9.84 -0.21
C ASP A 99 -1.42 8.41 -0.11
N LEU A 100 -0.66 7.97 -1.12
CA LEU A 100 0.02 6.68 -1.14
C LEU A 100 1.21 6.66 -0.16
N GLU A 101 1.95 7.77 -0.04
CA GLU A 101 3.08 7.88 0.89
C GLU A 101 2.63 7.85 2.35
N ARG A 102 1.49 8.45 2.68
CA ARG A 102 0.90 8.33 4.03
C ARG A 102 0.61 6.88 4.39
N ARG A 103 -0.01 6.12 3.47
CA ARG A 103 -0.30 4.69 3.65
C ARG A 103 0.96 3.84 3.77
N ARG A 104 2.04 4.20 3.07
CA ARG A 104 3.35 3.56 3.24
C ARG A 104 3.85 3.72 4.67
N GLY A 105 3.61 4.88 5.30
CA GLY A 105 3.91 5.13 6.71
C GLY A 105 3.19 4.17 7.66
N ASP A 106 1.93 3.83 7.36
CA ASP A 106 1.11 2.93 8.19
C ASP A 106 1.62 1.47 8.17
N PHE A 107 2.17 1.02 7.03
CA PHE A 107 2.87 -0.28 6.97
C PHE A 107 4.11 -0.32 7.87
N GLY A 108 4.79 0.82 8.07
CA GLY A 108 5.96 0.94 8.94
C GLY A 108 5.62 1.04 10.43
N ALA A 109 4.47 1.63 10.78
CA ALA A 109 4.03 1.84 12.17
C ALA A 109 3.55 0.56 12.88
N THR A 110 3.26 -0.51 12.13
CA THR A 110 2.85 -1.81 12.66
C THR A 110 4.01 -2.77 12.94
N ALA A 111 5.26 -2.35 12.69
CA ALA A 111 6.42 -3.05 13.24
C ALA A 111 6.41 -2.94 14.77
N PRO A 112 6.71 -4.01 15.53
CA PRO A 112 6.67 -3.96 16.98
C PRO A 112 7.59 -2.83 17.46
N VAL A 113 6.99 -1.84 18.12
CA VAL A 113 7.69 -0.86 18.94
C VAL A 113 8.71 -1.66 19.73
N LYS A 114 9.99 -1.40 19.42
CA LYS A 114 11.14 -1.94 20.12
C LYS A 114 10.83 -1.75 21.60
N LEU A 115 10.49 -2.83 22.30
CA LEU A 115 10.37 -2.81 23.75
C LEU A 115 11.70 -2.27 24.27
N ASP A 116 11.64 -1.05 24.78
CA ASP A 116 12.73 -0.32 25.38
C ASP A 116 13.53 -1.27 26.27
N LEU A 117 14.78 -1.52 25.86
CA LEU A 117 15.81 -2.12 26.70
C LEU A 117 16.23 -1.05 27.72
N GLN A 118 15.32 -0.71 28.64
CA GLN A 118 15.54 0.25 29.73
C GLN A 118 15.61 -0.39 31.12
N LEU A 119 15.89 -1.70 31.21
CA LEU A 119 16.13 -2.35 32.50
C LEU A 119 17.41 -3.19 32.45
N LEU A 120 18.55 -2.52 32.26
CA LEU A 120 19.83 -3.01 32.78
C LEU A 120 20.81 -1.84 32.94
N THR A 121 20.59 -1.02 33.96
CA THR A 121 21.72 -0.36 34.65
C THR A 121 22.08 -1.22 35.86
N PRO A 122 23.38 -1.34 36.20
CA PRO A 122 23.87 -2.30 37.19
C PRO A 122 23.35 -2.04 38.61
#